data_AF-A0A914Q525-F1
#
_entry.id   AF-A0A914Q525-F1
#
_cell.length_a   1.000
_cell.length_b   1.000
_cell.length_c   1.000
_cell.angle_alpha   90.00
_cell.angle_beta   90.00
_cell.angle_gamma   90.00
#
_symmetry.space_group_name_H-M   'P 1'
#
loop_
_entity.id
_entity.type
_entity.pdbx_description
1 polymer ?
#
loop_
_entity_poly.entity_id
_entity_poly.type
_entity_poly.pdbx_seq_one_letter_code
_entity_poly.pdbx_strand_id
1 'polypeptide(L)'
;MKMRGSLIDENENLRILPLEEQCDKFDGAWNLSSDQANLQGNLGVLIATNIRVVWYASMNSSHNVSIPYLQLRSCRVRDSRFGYALVIETSVQSGEYILGFRIDPEDRLEIVCKTIQALHAAYLASPIFGVQYRREIQKLPQEQIVNVEDATAAEQDDTEEEKQQQTRIDAFAAYFSEGTEGSDKRPITYSETLGVAVEQIKHGFTIEDLWCIHND
;
A
#
# COMPACT_ATOMS: atom_id res chain seq x y z
N MET A 1 -4.13 1.33 0.07
CA MET A 1 -5.57 1.28 -0.24
C MET A 1 -5.89 2.68 -0.70
N LYS A 2 -6.80 2.83 -1.67
CA LYS A 2 -7.16 4.17 -2.16
C LYS A 2 -8.67 4.36 -2.03
N MET A 3 -9.05 5.48 -1.42
CA MET A 3 -10.42 5.95 -1.32
C MET A 3 -10.59 7.14 -2.26
N ARG A 4 -11.76 7.26 -2.90
CA ARG A 4 -12.11 8.42 -3.76
C ARG A 4 -11.08 8.69 -4.87
N GLY A 5 -10.53 7.62 -5.45
CA GLY A 5 -9.58 7.73 -6.55
C GLY A 5 -10.27 8.01 -7.89
N SER A 6 -9.54 8.54 -8.87
CA SER A 6 -10.01 8.60 -10.27
C SER A 6 -9.85 7.22 -10.92
N LEU A 7 -10.77 6.31 -10.57
CA LEU A 7 -10.71 4.90 -10.98
C LEU A 7 -11.60 4.58 -12.18
N ILE A 8 -12.70 5.32 -12.34
CA ILE A 8 -13.72 5.06 -13.34
C ILE A 8 -13.61 6.12 -14.45
N ASP A 9 -13.70 5.69 -15.70
CA ASP A 9 -13.70 6.58 -16.87
C ASP A 9 -15.11 7.14 -17.20
N GLU A 10 -15.20 7.93 -18.26
CA GLU A 10 -16.44 8.55 -18.71
C GLU A 10 -17.48 7.54 -19.23
N ASN A 11 -17.04 6.31 -19.55
CA ASN A 11 -17.87 5.21 -20.05
C ASN A 11 -18.25 4.22 -18.93
N GLU A 12 -18.09 4.60 -17.66
CA GLU A 12 -18.33 3.76 -16.49
C GLU A 12 -17.47 2.47 -16.42
N ASN A 13 -16.30 2.47 -17.05
CA ASN A 13 -15.37 1.36 -17.01
C ASN A 13 -14.24 1.61 -16.01
N LEU A 14 -13.73 0.53 -15.42
CA LEU A 14 -12.54 0.59 -14.59
C LEU A 14 -11.31 0.94 -15.44
N ARG A 15 -10.55 1.94 -15.03
CA ARG A 15 -9.23 2.26 -15.59
C ARG A 15 -8.22 1.21 -15.16
N ILE A 16 -7.93 0.30 -16.07
CA ILE A 16 -7.00 -0.81 -15.88
C ILE A 16 -5.56 -0.30 -15.83
N LEU A 17 -4.82 -0.73 -14.81
CA LEU A 17 -3.40 -0.45 -14.65
C LEU A 17 -2.55 -1.34 -15.58
N PRO A 18 -1.29 -0.98 -15.83
CA PRO A 18 -0.39 -1.87 -16.54
C PRO A 18 -0.24 -3.22 -15.80
N LEU A 19 -0.31 -4.33 -16.54
CA LEU A 19 -0.34 -5.72 -16.01
C LEU A 19 -1.60 -6.09 -15.21
N GLU A 20 -2.57 -5.19 -15.11
CA GLU A 20 -3.88 -5.50 -14.53
C GLU A 20 -4.80 -6.09 -15.59
N GLU A 21 -5.56 -7.10 -15.20
CA GLU A 21 -6.61 -7.70 -16.01
C GLU A 21 -7.88 -7.78 -15.16
N GLN A 22 -9.00 -7.32 -15.71
CA GLN A 22 -10.30 -7.49 -15.07
C GLN A 22 -10.73 -8.95 -15.18
N CYS A 23 -10.96 -9.60 -14.04
CA CYS A 23 -11.38 -11.00 -13.99
C CYS A 23 -12.90 -11.11 -13.94
N ASP A 24 -13.53 -10.40 -13.01
CA ASP A 24 -14.97 -10.48 -12.77
C ASP A 24 -15.58 -9.12 -12.43
N LYS A 25 -16.86 -8.96 -12.78
CA LYS A 25 -17.68 -7.79 -12.47
C LYS A 25 -18.98 -8.23 -11.80
N PHE A 26 -19.29 -7.61 -10.67
CA PHE A 26 -20.45 -7.92 -9.84
C PHE A 26 -21.28 -6.65 -9.64
N ASP A 27 -22.31 -6.50 -10.46
CA ASP A 27 -23.31 -5.45 -10.29
C ASP A 27 -24.21 -5.76 -9.09
N GLY A 28 -24.71 -4.70 -8.45
CA GLY A 28 -25.64 -4.81 -7.34
C GLY A 28 -24.99 -4.96 -5.97
N ALA A 29 -23.72 -4.59 -5.82
CA ALA A 29 -22.99 -4.68 -4.57
C ALA A 29 -23.26 -3.44 -3.70
N TRP A 30 -23.99 -3.62 -2.60
CA TRP A 30 -24.32 -2.56 -1.65
C TRP A 30 -23.21 -2.39 -0.63
N ASN A 31 -22.58 -1.22 -0.60
CA ASN A 31 -21.63 -0.86 0.44
C ASN A 31 -22.35 -0.50 1.75
N LEU A 32 -21.93 -1.14 2.85
CA LEU A 32 -22.53 -1.01 4.18
C LEU A 32 -21.76 -0.07 5.12
N SER A 33 -20.68 0.59 4.65
CA SER A 33 -19.83 1.43 5.50
C SER A 33 -20.37 2.85 5.74
N SER A 34 -21.63 3.13 5.39
CA SER A 34 -22.24 4.45 5.59
C SER A 34 -23.08 4.47 6.87
N ASP A 35 -22.67 5.29 7.82
CA ASP A 35 -23.43 5.55 9.03
C ASP A 35 -24.54 6.57 8.73
N GLN A 36 -25.79 6.21 9.08
CA GLN A 36 -26.92 7.10 9.41
C GLN A 36 -28.00 7.57 8.40
N ALA A 37 -28.03 7.23 7.10
CA ALA A 37 -29.12 7.74 6.22
C ALA A 37 -29.88 6.73 5.35
N ASN A 38 -29.29 5.58 5.01
CA ASN A 38 -29.94 4.60 4.14
C ASN A 38 -29.91 3.23 4.81
N LEU A 39 -31.08 2.68 5.14
CA LEU A 39 -31.23 1.32 5.68
C LEU A 39 -30.67 0.24 4.72
N GLN A 40 -30.30 0.60 3.49
CA GLN A 40 -29.82 -0.32 2.46
C GLN A 40 -28.36 -0.12 2.05
N GLY A 41 -27.65 0.93 2.50
CA GLY A 41 -26.29 1.24 2.05
C GLY A 41 -26.23 1.98 0.71
N ASN A 42 -25.04 2.10 0.12
CA ASN A 42 -24.87 2.68 -1.23
C ASN A 42 -24.80 1.57 -2.28
N LEU A 43 -25.67 1.61 -3.29
CA LEU A 43 -25.64 0.68 -4.42
C LEU A 43 -24.45 0.97 -5.33
N GLY A 44 -23.74 -0.07 -5.73
CA GLY A 44 -22.59 0.05 -6.59
C GLY A 44 -22.25 -1.23 -7.35
N VAL A 45 -21.07 -1.19 -7.94
CA VAL A 45 -20.48 -2.26 -8.73
C VAL A 45 -19.17 -2.66 -8.05
N LEU A 46 -18.98 -3.96 -7.86
CA LEU A 46 -17.72 -4.52 -7.37
C LEU A 46 -17.00 -5.20 -8.54
N ILE A 47 -15.74 -4.88 -8.74
CA ILE A 47 -14.89 -5.43 -9.80
C ILE A 47 -13.70 -6.13 -9.13
N ALA A 48 -13.47 -7.39 -9.50
CA ALA A 48 -12.29 -8.12 -9.10
C ALA A 48 -11.32 -8.21 -10.27
N THR A 49 -10.08 -7.78 -10.05
CA THR A 49 -8.98 -7.90 -11.01
C THR A 49 -7.96 -8.89 -10.47
N ASN A 50 -6.91 -9.15 -11.25
CA ASN A 50 -5.79 -9.99 -10.83
C ASN A 50 -4.90 -9.36 -9.74
N ILE A 51 -5.02 -8.05 -9.46
CA ILE A 51 -4.16 -7.34 -8.47
C ILE A 51 -4.93 -6.66 -7.34
N ARG A 52 -6.23 -6.40 -7.50
CA ARG A 52 -7.04 -5.66 -6.52
C ARG A 52 -8.54 -5.91 -6.67
N VAL A 53 -9.27 -5.55 -5.63
CA VAL A 53 -10.73 -5.42 -5.66
C VAL A 53 -11.09 -3.93 -5.68
N VAL A 54 -12.02 -3.55 -6.55
CA VAL A 54 -12.53 -2.19 -6.65
C VAL A 54 -14.03 -2.20 -6.42
N TRP A 55 -14.53 -1.21 -5.70
CA TRP A 55 -15.96 -0.93 -5.65
C TRP A 55 -16.20 0.55 -5.93
N TYR A 56 -17.26 0.86 -6.67
CA TYR A 56 -17.72 2.24 -6.87
C TYR A 56 -19.25 2.32 -6.83
N ALA A 57 -19.78 3.44 -6.32
CA ALA A 57 -21.21 3.67 -6.29
C ALA A 57 -21.75 3.99 -7.69
N SER A 58 -22.90 3.42 -8.05
CA SER A 58 -23.52 3.62 -9.35
C SER A 58 -24.03 5.04 -9.56
N MET A 59 -24.54 5.68 -8.50
CA MET A 59 -25.05 7.06 -8.57
C MET A 59 -23.94 8.12 -8.55
N ASN A 60 -22.75 7.75 -8.07
CA ASN A 60 -21.61 8.66 -7.99
C ASN A 60 -20.31 7.85 -8.00
N SER A 61 -19.71 7.70 -9.18
CA SER A 61 -18.49 6.93 -9.37
C SER A 61 -17.27 7.50 -8.62
N SER A 62 -17.31 8.75 -8.16
CA SER A 62 -16.28 9.32 -7.27
C SER A 62 -16.37 8.75 -5.85
N HIS A 63 -17.48 8.12 -5.47
CA HIS A 63 -17.59 7.31 -4.27
C HIS A 63 -17.10 5.89 -4.58
N ASN A 64 -15.80 5.70 -4.42
CA ASN A 64 -15.15 4.42 -4.71
C ASN A 64 -14.05 4.08 -3.70
N VAL A 65 -13.68 2.80 -3.74
CA VAL A 65 -12.58 2.22 -2.97
C VAL A 65 -11.83 1.22 -3.85
N SER A 66 -10.50 1.21 -3.73
CA SER A 66 -9.62 0.23 -4.35
C SER A 66 -8.73 -0.41 -3.30
N ILE A 67 -8.80 -1.75 -3.24
CA ILE A 67 -8.20 -2.61 -2.22
C ILE A 67 -7.22 -3.56 -2.92
N PRO A 68 -5.91 -3.25 -2.94
CA PRO A 68 -4.89 -4.16 -3.47
C PRO A 68 -4.85 -5.46 -2.68
N TYR A 69 -4.65 -6.59 -3.36
CA TYR A 69 -4.51 -7.89 -2.70
C TYR A 69 -3.33 -7.92 -1.72
N LEU A 70 -2.25 -7.21 -2.03
CA LEU A 70 -1.09 -7.04 -1.13
C LEU A 70 -1.49 -6.52 0.26
N GLN A 71 -2.58 -5.77 0.37
CA GLN A 71 -3.05 -5.18 1.61
C GLN A 71 -4.29 -5.87 2.18
N LEU A 72 -4.84 -6.85 1.46
CA LEU A 72 -6.00 -7.60 1.89
C LEU A 72 -5.55 -8.62 2.93
N ARG A 73 -6.11 -8.52 4.14
CA ARG A 73 -5.83 -9.45 5.24
C ARG A 73 -6.80 -10.62 5.21
N SER A 74 -8.08 -10.36 5.01
CA SER A 74 -9.08 -11.42 4.90
C SER A 74 -10.29 -10.97 4.08
N CYS A 75 -10.95 -11.95 3.47
CA CYS A 75 -12.21 -11.80 2.75
C CYS A 75 -13.11 -12.96 3.19
N ARG A 76 -14.27 -12.67 3.77
CA ARG A 76 -15.14 -13.69 4.39
C ARG A 76 -16.59 -13.24 4.41
N VAL A 77 -17.52 -14.19 4.36
CA VAL A 77 -18.94 -13.92 4.63
C VAL A 77 -19.17 -13.90 6.14
N ARG A 78 -19.90 -12.89 6.63
CA ARG A 78 -20.28 -12.75 8.04
C ARG A 78 -21.71 -12.28 8.14
N ASP A 79 -22.33 -12.61 9.27
CA ASP A 79 -23.62 -12.05 9.66
C ASP A 79 -23.48 -10.54 9.94
N SER A 80 -24.50 -9.76 9.57
CA SER A 80 -24.57 -8.32 9.78
C SER A 80 -26.01 -7.92 10.12
N ARG A 81 -26.21 -6.68 10.58
CA ARG A 81 -27.56 -6.13 10.85
C ARG A 81 -28.49 -6.16 9.64
N PHE A 82 -27.94 -6.30 8.42
CA PHE A 82 -28.66 -6.26 7.15
C PHE A 82 -28.66 -7.63 6.44
N GLY A 83 -28.38 -8.72 7.16
CA GLY A 83 -28.20 -10.06 6.62
C GLY A 83 -26.73 -10.38 6.34
N TYR A 84 -26.46 -11.49 5.66
CA TYR A 84 -25.09 -11.89 5.32
C TYR A 84 -24.40 -10.85 4.43
N ALA A 85 -23.15 -10.58 4.75
CA ALA A 85 -22.34 -9.61 4.05
C ALA A 85 -20.92 -10.14 3.81
N LEU A 86 -20.36 -9.74 2.67
CA LEU A 86 -18.95 -9.88 2.36
C LEU A 86 -18.18 -8.87 3.19
N VAL A 87 -17.29 -9.35 4.04
CA VAL A 87 -16.41 -8.53 4.87
C VAL A 87 -14.98 -8.65 4.33
N ILE A 88 -14.44 -7.52 3.89
CA ILE A 88 -13.05 -7.39 3.46
C ILE A 88 -12.30 -6.57 4.51
N GLU A 89 -11.20 -7.15 5.02
CA GLU A 89 -10.34 -6.53 6.02
C GLU A 89 -8.96 -6.26 5.45
N THR A 90 -8.38 -5.09 5.74
CA THR A 90 -7.01 -4.77 5.34
C THR A 90 -6.01 -5.01 6.47
N SER A 91 -4.72 -5.08 6.12
CA SER A 91 -3.63 -5.28 7.08
C SER A 91 -3.42 -4.08 8.01
N VAL A 92 -2.77 -4.32 9.16
CA VAL A 92 -2.43 -3.30 10.17
C VAL A 92 -1.60 -2.17 9.59
N GLN A 93 -0.60 -2.52 8.78
CA GLN A 93 0.26 -1.57 8.08
C GLN A 93 -0.52 -0.67 7.09
N SER A 94 -1.74 -1.06 6.72
CA SER A 94 -2.60 -0.33 5.80
C SER A 94 -3.78 0.38 6.50
N GLY A 95 -3.83 0.42 7.83
CA GLY A 95 -4.83 1.15 8.61
C GLY A 95 -6.06 0.35 9.08
N GLU A 96 -6.05 -0.99 8.98
CA GLU A 96 -7.11 -1.87 9.52
C GLU A 96 -8.55 -1.52 9.12
N TYR A 97 -8.77 -1.25 7.84
CA TYR A 97 -10.12 -0.98 7.34
C TYR A 97 -10.96 -2.25 7.32
N ILE A 98 -12.23 -2.11 7.70
CA ILE A 98 -13.26 -3.15 7.60
C ILE A 98 -14.35 -2.66 6.65
N LEU A 99 -14.54 -3.35 5.54
CA LEU A 99 -15.49 -2.98 4.50
C LEU A 99 -16.53 -4.09 4.35
N GLY A 100 -17.80 -3.73 4.52
CA GLY A 100 -18.94 -4.64 4.36
C GLY A 100 -19.68 -4.41 3.06
N PHE A 101 -20.00 -5.48 2.34
CA PHE A 101 -20.81 -5.45 1.12
C PHE A 101 -21.95 -6.47 1.17
N ARG A 102 -23.19 -6.05 0.93
CA ARG A 102 -24.32 -6.96 0.71
C ARG A 102 -24.50 -7.20 -0.79
N ILE A 103 -24.68 -8.46 -1.17
CA ILE A 103 -24.92 -8.88 -2.56
C ILE A 103 -26.05 -9.90 -2.55
N ASP A 104 -27.06 -9.67 -3.38
CA ASP A 104 -28.25 -10.52 -3.47
C ASP A 104 -28.28 -11.28 -4.82
N PRO A 105 -28.78 -12.54 -4.85
CA PRO A 105 -29.07 -13.42 -3.70
C PRO A 105 -27.80 -13.92 -2.99
N GLU A 106 -27.97 -14.54 -1.81
CA GLU A 106 -26.88 -15.06 -0.97
C GLU A 106 -25.95 -16.05 -1.70
N ASP A 107 -26.48 -16.87 -2.62
CA ASP A 107 -25.65 -17.76 -3.44
C ASP A 107 -24.61 -16.99 -4.28
N ARG A 108 -24.95 -15.78 -4.75
CA ARG A 108 -23.99 -14.90 -5.44
C ARG A 108 -22.96 -14.32 -4.49
N LEU A 109 -23.34 -14.05 -3.24
CA LEU A 109 -22.42 -13.54 -2.22
C LEU A 109 -21.27 -14.53 -1.97
N GLU A 110 -21.61 -15.81 -1.84
CA GLU A 110 -20.65 -16.91 -1.69
C GLU A 110 -19.72 -17.04 -2.90
N ILE A 111 -20.26 -16.92 -4.12
CA ILE A 111 -19.46 -16.93 -5.35
C ILE A 111 -18.46 -15.77 -5.36
N VAL A 112 -18.92 -14.54 -5.07
CA VAL A 112 -18.05 -13.35 -5.03
C VAL A 112 -16.94 -13.53 -4.00
N CYS A 113 -17.26 -14.05 -2.81
CA CYS A 113 -16.28 -14.29 -1.76
C CYS A 113 -15.20 -15.27 -2.22
N LYS A 114 -15.61 -16.42 -2.79
CA LYS A 114 -14.69 -17.45 -3.30
C LYS A 114 -13.83 -16.94 -4.45
N THR A 115 -14.39 -16.16 -5.38
CA THR A 115 -13.63 -15.53 -6.47
C THR A 115 -12.53 -14.63 -5.91
N ILE A 116 -12.86 -13.73 -4.98
CA ILE A 116 -11.88 -12.82 -4.38
C ILE A 116 -10.81 -13.60 -3.61
N GLN A 117 -11.18 -14.64 -2.88
CA GLN A 117 -10.23 -15.49 -2.16
C GLN A 117 -9.28 -16.23 -3.10
N ALA A 118 -9.79 -16.78 -4.21
CA ALA A 118 -8.99 -17.45 -5.21
C ALA A 118 -7.99 -16.50 -5.89
N LEU A 119 -8.46 -15.30 -6.29
CA LEU A 119 -7.60 -14.28 -6.89
C LEU A 119 -6.55 -13.76 -5.90
N HIS A 120 -6.93 -13.57 -4.63
CA HIS A 120 -5.99 -13.21 -3.57
C HIS A 120 -4.91 -14.28 -3.37
N ALA A 121 -5.29 -15.56 -3.31
CA ALA A 121 -4.34 -16.66 -3.18
C ALA A 121 -3.39 -16.76 -4.39
N ALA A 122 -3.92 -16.61 -5.60
CA ALA A 122 -3.12 -16.57 -6.83
C ALA A 122 -2.13 -15.39 -6.83
N TYR A 123 -2.57 -14.21 -6.40
CA TYR A 123 -1.71 -13.03 -6.24
C TYR A 123 -0.60 -13.28 -5.23
N LEU A 124 -0.89 -13.87 -4.07
CA LEU A 124 0.13 -14.16 -3.06
C LEU A 124 1.16 -15.20 -3.53
N ALA A 125 0.77 -16.13 -4.41
CA ALA A 125 1.69 -17.11 -4.98
C ALA A 125 2.68 -16.48 -5.97
N SER A 126 2.25 -15.45 -6.73
CA SER A 126 3.08 -14.73 -7.69
C SER A 126 2.70 -13.24 -7.75
N PRO A 127 3.18 -12.42 -6.79
CA PRO A 127 2.71 -11.06 -6.65
C PRO A 127 3.20 -10.14 -7.77
N ILE A 128 2.27 -9.35 -8.29
CA ILE A 128 2.57 -8.27 -9.23
C ILE A 128 2.74 -6.98 -8.42
N PHE A 129 3.97 -6.47 -8.35
CA PHE A 129 4.29 -5.23 -7.65
C PHE A 129 4.14 -3.96 -8.51
N GLY A 130 3.85 -4.12 -9.80
CA GLY A 130 3.65 -3.01 -10.74
C GLY A 130 4.94 -2.31 -11.21
N VAL A 131 6.11 -2.85 -10.86
CA VAL A 131 7.41 -2.34 -11.33
C VAL A 131 7.61 -2.74 -12.79
N GLN A 132 7.66 -1.77 -13.69
CA GLN A 132 7.94 -1.99 -15.10
C GLN A 132 9.34 -1.52 -15.43
N TYR A 133 10.12 -2.40 -16.06
CA TYR A 133 11.44 -2.08 -16.54
C TYR A 133 11.48 -2.26 -18.05
N ARG A 134 11.93 -1.23 -18.76
CA ARG A 134 12.31 -1.32 -20.16
C ARG A 134 13.82 -1.24 -20.21
N ARG A 135 14.48 -2.33 -20.60
CA ARG A 135 15.91 -2.30 -20.90
C ARG A 135 16.09 -1.48 -22.17
N GLU A 136 16.59 -0.26 -22.04
CA GLU A 136 17.18 0.41 -23.20
C GLU A 136 18.42 -0.39 -23.57
N ILE A 137 18.37 -1.07 -24.72
CA ILE A 137 19.58 -1.62 -25.32
C ILE A 137 20.37 -0.42 -25.85
N GLN A 138 21.10 0.23 -24.95
CA GLN A 138 22.25 1.01 -25.38
C GLN A 138 23.17 0.00 -26.05
N LYS A 139 23.43 0.17 -27.35
CA LYS A 139 24.52 -0.52 -28.02
C LYS A 139 25.79 -0.03 -27.34
N LEU A 140 26.22 -0.71 -26.27
CA LEU A 140 27.56 -0.53 -25.76
C LEU A 140 28.52 -0.86 -26.92
N PRO A 141 29.52 -0.01 -27.22
CA PRO A 141 30.66 -0.43 -28.00
C PRO A 141 31.19 -1.72 -27.37
N GLN A 142 31.47 -2.72 -28.19
CA GLN A 142 32.02 -3.99 -27.73
C GLN A 142 33.39 -3.74 -27.07
N GLU A 143 33.39 -3.50 -25.76
CA GLU A 143 34.59 -3.57 -24.94
C GLU A 143 34.66 -4.94 -24.30
N GLN A 144 35.89 -5.45 -24.30
CA GLN A 144 36.26 -6.86 -24.17
C GLN A 144 35.77 -7.46 -22.85
N ILE A 145 35.08 -8.59 -22.95
CA ILE A 145 34.79 -9.46 -21.82
C ILE A 145 36.13 -10.00 -21.31
N VAL A 146 36.58 -9.54 -20.14
CA VAL A 146 37.61 -10.22 -19.37
C VAL A 146 36.91 -11.30 -18.57
N ASN A 147 37.15 -12.56 -18.92
CA ASN A 147 36.68 -13.71 -18.17
C ASN A 147 37.32 -13.69 -16.79
N VAL A 148 36.51 -13.52 -15.74
CA VAL A 148 36.90 -13.88 -14.37
C VAL A 148 36.28 -15.25 -14.07
N GLU A 149 36.84 -16.27 -14.72
CA GLU A 149 36.69 -17.65 -14.30
C GLU A 149 37.89 -17.96 -13.40
N ASP A 150 37.80 -17.62 -12.11
CA ASP A 150 38.57 -18.30 -11.05
C ASP A 150 38.13 -17.79 -9.68
N ALA A 151 37.36 -18.63 -8.97
CA ALA A 151 37.36 -18.81 -7.52
C ALA A 151 36.09 -19.58 -7.09
N THR A 152 35.88 -20.77 -7.65
CA THR A 152 35.14 -21.81 -6.94
C THR A 152 36.15 -22.76 -6.30
N ALA A 153 35.81 -23.20 -5.08
CA ALA A 153 36.40 -24.28 -4.28
C ALA A 153 37.40 -23.89 -3.18
N ALA A 154 36.86 -23.68 -1.97
CA ALA A 154 37.28 -24.47 -0.81
C ALA A 154 36.12 -24.55 0.18
N GLU A 155 35.60 -25.77 0.34
CA GLU A 155 34.61 -26.18 1.32
C GLU A 155 35.16 -26.02 2.74
N GLN A 156 34.31 -25.68 3.71
CA GLN A 156 34.22 -26.44 4.96
C GLN A 156 32.92 -26.13 5.71
N ASP A 157 32.18 -27.22 5.90
CA ASP A 157 31.10 -27.46 6.84
C ASP A 157 31.58 -27.16 8.27
N ASP A 158 30.95 -26.21 8.95
CA ASP A 158 30.84 -26.22 10.41
C ASP A 158 29.51 -25.57 10.79
N THR A 159 28.61 -26.44 11.24
CA THR A 159 27.34 -26.06 11.86
C THR A 159 27.65 -25.58 13.27
N GLU A 160 28.04 -24.31 13.43
CA GLU A 160 28.00 -23.63 14.72
C GLU A 160 26.74 -22.77 14.79
N GLU A 161 25.86 -23.13 15.73
CA GLU A 161 24.72 -22.32 16.13
C GLU A 161 25.22 -20.95 16.62
N GLU A 162 25.26 -19.97 15.72
CA GLU A 162 25.50 -18.57 16.08
C GLU A 162 24.35 -18.09 16.96
N LYS A 163 24.59 -18.19 18.28
CA LYS A 163 23.93 -17.41 19.31
C LYS A 163 23.72 -16.00 18.78
N GLN A 164 22.46 -15.54 18.81
CA GLN A 164 22.03 -14.17 18.54
C GLN A 164 23.00 -13.16 19.16
N GLN A 165 24.04 -12.80 18.42
CA GLN A 165 24.94 -11.74 18.78
C GLN A 165 24.23 -10.47 18.34
N GLN A 166 23.82 -9.73 19.35
CA GLN A 166 23.36 -8.36 19.31
C GLN A 166 24.45 -7.46 18.68
N THR A 167 24.62 -7.52 17.36
CA THR A 167 25.60 -6.76 16.58
C THR A 167 24.91 -6.43 15.24
N ARG A 168 24.71 -5.20 14.77
CA ARG A 168 25.33 -3.91 15.05
C ARG A 168 24.28 -2.79 14.93
N ILE A 169 24.09 -2.00 15.97
CA ILE A 169 23.32 -0.75 15.91
C ILE A 169 24.07 0.32 15.07
N ASP A 170 25.34 0.10 14.76
CA ASP A 170 26.24 1.12 14.18
C ASP A 170 26.38 1.09 12.64
N ALA A 171 25.82 0.08 11.94
CA ALA A 171 25.87 0.06 10.48
C ALA A 171 24.95 1.12 9.83
N PHE A 172 23.80 1.40 10.47
CA PHE A 172 22.85 2.41 9.99
C PHE A 172 23.34 3.84 10.26
N ALA A 173 24.17 4.03 11.29
CA ALA A 173 24.66 5.35 11.67
C ALA A 173 25.49 6.03 10.58
N ALA A 174 26.25 5.24 9.82
CA ALA A 174 27.03 5.70 8.68
C ALA A 174 26.18 6.22 7.50
N TYR A 175 24.87 5.95 7.48
CA TYR A 175 23.96 6.33 6.40
C TYR A 175 22.92 7.38 6.82
N PHE A 176 23.03 7.97 8.03
CA PHE A 176 22.14 9.06 8.42
C PHE A 176 22.40 10.31 7.57
N SER A 177 21.38 10.76 6.84
CA SER A 177 21.45 11.96 6.00
C SER A 177 21.59 13.26 6.81
N GLU A 178 21.12 13.26 8.07
CA GLU A 178 21.08 14.43 8.96
C GLU A 178 22.16 14.37 10.07
N GLY A 179 23.10 13.42 10.00
CA GLY A 179 24.14 13.19 11.02
C GLY A 179 23.69 12.26 12.15
N THR A 180 24.59 11.98 13.11
CA THR A 180 24.43 10.99 14.18
C THR A 180 23.34 11.29 15.21
N GLU A 181 22.65 12.44 15.10
CA GLU A 181 21.51 12.76 15.96
C GLU A 181 20.29 11.98 15.46
N GLY A 182 20.06 10.80 16.06
CA GLY A 182 18.74 10.18 16.11
C GLY A 182 17.77 11.01 16.96
N SER A 183 17.67 12.30 16.70
CA SER A 183 16.78 13.19 17.44
C SER A 183 15.36 12.94 16.97
N ASP A 184 14.49 12.57 17.91
CA ASP A 184 13.05 12.68 17.72
C ASP A 184 12.74 14.03 17.06
N LYS A 185 12.12 13.98 15.88
CA LYS A 185 11.70 15.17 15.14
C LYS A 185 10.93 16.06 16.10
N ARG A 186 11.42 17.29 16.35
CA ARG A 186 10.73 18.19 17.27
C ARG A 186 9.39 18.58 16.64
N PRO A 187 8.35 18.84 17.45
CA PRO A 187 7.03 19.13 16.92
C PRO A 187 7.03 20.38 16.04
N ILE A 188 6.11 20.43 15.08
CA ILE A 188 5.92 21.59 14.22
C ILE A 188 5.13 22.65 15.00
N THR A 189 5.62 23.89 15.01
CA THR A 189 4.96 25.06 15.60
C THR A 189 4.81 26.17 14.58
N TYR A 190 3.88 27.10 14.79
CA TYR A 190 3.80 28.31 13.99
C TYR A 190 4.85 29.33 14.45
N SER A 191 5.60 29.90 13.50
CA SER A 191 6.50 31.04 13.76
C SER A 191 5.81 32.33 13.35
N GLU A 192 5.51 33.17 14.32
CA GLU A 192 4.94 34.51 14.07
C GLU A 192 5.91 35.40 13.29
N THR A 193 7.22 35.30 13.57
CA THR A 193 8.25 36.11 12.91
C THR A 193 8.37 35.80 11.42
N LEU A 194 8.26 34.51 11.05
CA LEU A 194 8.41 34.06 9.66
C LEU A 194 7.06 33.88 8.94
N GLY A 195 5.95 33.87 9.68
CA GLY A 195 4.61 33.63 9.14
C GLY A 195 4.38 32.20 8.62
N VAL A 196 5.23 31.24 9.00
CA VAL A 196 5.22 29.86 8.49
C VAL A 196 5.30 28.84 9.63
N ALA A 197 4.91 27.60 9.32
CA ALA A 197 5.14 26.47 10.22
C ALA A 197 6.63 26.07 10.19
N VAL A 198 7.25 25.98 11.36
CA VAL A 198 8.66 25.61 11.55
C VAL A 198 8.77 24.48 12.57
N GLU A 199 9.87 23.73 12.52
CA GLU A 199 10.23 22.83 13.62
C GLU A 199 10.48 23.64 14.91
N GLN A 200 10.02 23.14 16.05
CA GLN A 200 10.25 23.80 17.34
C GLN A 200 11.76 23.99 17.60
N ILE A 201 12.16 25.23 17.89
CA ILE A 201 13.56 25.61 18.11
C ILE A 201 14.08 24.98 19.40
N LYS A 202 15.37 24.58 19.42
CA LYS A 202 16.02 24.02 20.63
C LYS A 202 15.94 25.08 21.74
N HIS A 203 15.66 24.63 22.97
CA HIS A 203 15.55 25.55 24.10
C HIS A 203 16.82 26.39 24.24
N GLY A 204 16.66 27.71 24.40
CA GLY A 204 17.78 28.65 24.53
C GLY A 204 18.29 29.25 23.22
N PHE A 205 17.70 28.90 22.08
CA PHE A 205 17.96 29.55 20.79
C PHE A 205 16.74 30.31 20.30
N THR A 206 16.98 31.41 19.60
CA THR A 206 15.99 32.13 18.79
C THR A 206 16.18 31.86 17.30
N ILE A 207 15.26 32.33 16.46
CA ILE A 207 15.40 32.20 15.00
C ILE A 207 16.60 33.02 14.52
N GLU A 208 16.77 34.20 15.11
CA GLU A 208 17.85 35.12 14.83
C GLU A 208 19.20 34.51 15.19
N ASP A 209 19.31 33.81 16.32
CA ASP A 209 20.53 33.11 16.73
C ASP A 209 20.97 32.03 15.73
N LEU A 210 20.01 31.36 15.11
CA LEU A 210 20.26 30.32 14.11
C LEU A 210 20.58 30.88 12.71
N TRP A 211 20.10 32.10 12.41
CA TRP A 211 20.29 32.73 11.11
C TRP A 211 21.59 33.53 11.03
N CYS A 212 21.96 34.21 12.11
CA CYS A 212 23.09 35.12 12.13
C CYS A 212 24.41 34.38 12.42
N ILE A 213 25.41 34.59 11.55
CA ILE A 213 26.78 34.16 11.80
C ILE A 213 27.49 35.29 12.57
N HIS A 214 27.92 35.02 13.80
CA HIS A 214 28.74 35.95 14.57
C HIS A 214 30.21 35.71 14.22
N ASN A 215 30.85 36.67 13.55
CA ASN A 215 32.31 36.71 13.39
C ASN A 215 32.87 37.73 14.36
N ASP A 216 33.70 37.27 15.30
CA ASP A 216 34.60 38.12 16.09
C ASP A 216 35.87 38.48 15.29
#